data_AF-A0A151P9G2-F1
#
_entry.id   AF-A0A151P9G2-F1
#
_cell.length_a   1.000
_cell.length_b   1.000
_cell.length_c   1.000
_cell.angle_alpha   90.00
_cell.angle_beta   90.00
_cell.angle_gamma   90.00
#
_symmetry.space_group_name_H-M   'P 1'
#
loop_
_entity.id
_entity.type
_entity.pdbx_description
1 polymer ?
#
loop_
_entity_poly.entity_id
_entity_poly.type
_entity_poly.pdbx_seq_one_letter_code
_entity_poly.pdbx_strand_id
1 'polypeptide(L)'
;MSIHDDPEVFLESFERAALAARLEKSRWAGQLGILLIGKAQAAYGFMMQDEARDYEKVKKEILYQLDINPETYQQALRARKQREAKEPRALLQRLADLAAKWLR
;
A
#
# COMPACT_ATOMS: atom_id res chain seq x y z
N MET A 1 -3.40 12.68 8.21
CA MET A 1 -2.09 13.13 7.69
C MET A 1 -1.92 14.57 8.12
N SER A 2 -0.82 14.93 8.77
CA SER A 2 -0.36 16.30 8.97
C SER A 2 0.62 16.67 7.86
N ILE A 3 0.83 17.96 7.61
CA ILE A 3 1.85 18.47 6.68
C ILE A 3 3.29 18.08 7.09
N HIS A 4 3.47 17.60 8.32
CA HIS A 4 4.75 17.14 8.87
C HIS A 4 4.85 15.61 8.96
N ASP A 5 3.79 14.86 8.64
CA ASP A 5 3.85 13.40 8.71
C ASP A 5 4.77 12.89 7.61
N ASP A 6 5.60 11.89 7.94
CA ASP A 6 6.33 11.14 6.92
C ASP A 6 5.30 10.42 6.01
N PRO A 7 5.27 10.76 4.71
CA PRO A 7 4.31 10.20 3.77
C PRO A 7 4.44 8.69 3.57
N GLU A 8 5.65 8.12 3.66
CA GLU A 8 5.84 6.67 3.58
C GLU A 8 5.24 5.98 4.81
N VAL A 9 5.51 6.52 6.01
CA VAL A 9 4.95 5.99 7.27
C VAL A 9 3.42 6.09 7.31
N PHE A 10 2.87 7.19 6.81
CA PHE A 10 1.43 7.38 6.70
C PHE A 10 0.81 6.33 5.75
N LEU A 11 1.39 6.15 4.56
CA LEU A 11 0.90 5.17 3.59
C LEU A 11 1.03 3.73 4.10
N GLU A 12 2.13 3.38 4.78
CA GLU A 12 2.26 2.06 5.40
C GLU A 12 1.20 1.82 6.48
N SER A 13 0.94 2.83 7.32
CA SER A 13 -0.09 2.78 8.35
C SER A 13 -1.48 2.59 7.74
N PHE A 14 -1.77 3.33 6.66
CA PHE A 14 -3.00 3.18 5.89
C PHE A 14 -3.17 1.75 5.34
N GLU A 15 -2.12 1.19 4.72
CA GLU A 15 -2.19 -0.16 4.16
C GLU A 15 -2.42 -1.23 5.22
N ARG A 16 -1.75 -1.11 6.38
CA ARG A 16 -1.97 -2.02 7.50
C ARG A 16 -3.42 -1.93 8.01
N ALA A 17 -3.95 -0.71 8.15
CA ALA A 17 -5.33 -0.50 8.57
C ALA A 17 -6.34 -1.05 7.55
N ALA A 18 -6.13 -0.82 6.26
CA ALA A 18 -7.00 -1.32 5.19
C ALA A 18 -6.99 -2.86 5.12
N LEU A 19 -5.83 -3.50 5.30
CA LEU A 19 -5.71 -4.95 5.40
C LEU A 19 -6.42 -5.50 6.64
N ALA A 20 -6.22 -4.89 7.81
CA ALA A 20 -6.88 -5.29 9.05
C ALA A 20 -8.41 -5.17 8.94
N ALA A 21 -8.90 -4.12 8.27
CA ALA A 21 -10.31 -3.91 7.98
C ALA A 21 -10.86 -4.76 6.82
N ARG A 22 -10.01 -5.57 6.16
CA ARG A 22 -10.35 -6.37 4.98
C ARG A 22 -11.02 -5.54 3.87
N LEU A 23 -10.56 -4.30 3.70
CA LEU A 23 -11.10 -3.40 2.70
C LEU A 23 -10.75 -3.92 1.30
N GLU A 24 -11.74 -3.97 0.41
CA GLU A 24 -11.53 -4.31 -0.99
C GLU A 24 -10.54 -3.33 -1.64
N LYS A 25 -9.54 -3.84 -2.38
CA LYS A 25 -8.48 -3.01 -2.96
C LYS A 25 -9.00 -1.90 -3.88
N SER A 26 -10.15 -2.11 -4.52
CA SER A 26 -10.86 -1.10 -5.33
C SER A 26 -11.31 0.14 -4.55
N ARG A 27 -11.50 0.01 -3.23
CA ARG A 27 -11.94 1.10 -2.35
C ARG A 27 -10.78 1.88 -1.73
N TRP A 28 -9.57 1.36 -1.82
CA TRP A 28 -8.41 1.95 -1.14
C TRP A 28 -8.09 3.35 -1.66
N ALA A 29 -8.16 3.56 -2.97
CA ALA A 29 -7.86 4.86 -3.58
C ALA A 29 -8.81 5.97 -3.11
N GLY A 30 -10.12 5.69 -3.08
CA GLY A 30 -11.12 6.64 -2.60
C GLY A 30 -11.02 6.90 -1.09
N GLN A 31 -10.77 5.87 -0.28
CA GLN A 31 -10.56 6.02 1.16
C GLN A 31 -9.29 6.82 1.47
N LEU A 32 -8.21 6.55 0.73
CA LEU A 32 -6.97 7.31 0.86
C LEU A 32 -7.22 8.78 0.54
N GLY A 33 -7.90 9.09 -0.58
CA GLY A 33 -8.18 10.46 -1.00
C GLY A 33 -8.89 11.33 0.05
N ILE A 34 -9.77 10.73 0.86
CA ILE A 34 -10.47 11.44 1.96
C ILE A 34 -9.50 11.82 3.10
N LEU A 35 -8.44 11.04 3.31
CA LEU A 35 -7.48 11.21 4.40
C LEU A 35 -6.31 12.14 4.05
N LEU A 36 -6.12 12.43 2.77
CA LEU A 36 -5.08 13.34 2.29
C LEU A 36 -5.44 14.79 2.60
N ILE A 37 -4.42 15.57 2.91
CA ILE A 37 -4.54 17.02 3.07
C ILE A 37 -3.39 17.73 2.33
N GLY A 38 -3.54 19.03 2.10
CA GLY A 38 -2.48 19.87 1.55
C GLY A 38 -1.99 19.40 0.18
N LYS A 39 -0.66 19.31 0.01
CA LYS A 39 -0.04 18.93 -1.28
C LYS A 39 -0.48 17.55 -1.78
N ALA A 40 -0.65 16.58 -0.89
CA ALA A 40 -1.09 15.25 -1.27
C ALA A 40 -2.55 15.23 -1.76
N GLN A 41 -3.42 16.06 -1.15
CA GLN A 41 -4.81 16.21 -1.59
C GLN A 41 -4.90 16.92 -2.94
N ALA A 42 -4.07 17.95 -3.14
CA ALA A 42 -3.97 18.63 -4.43
C ALA A 42 -3.52 17.65 -5.53
N ALA A 43 -2.47 16.84 -5.27
CA ALA A 43 -2.00 15.81 -6.19
C ALA A 43 -3.12 14.85 -6.60
N TYR A 44 -3.86 14.32 -5.62
CA TYR A 44 -5.01 13.44 -5.86
C TYR A 44 -6.10 14.13 -6.71
N GLY A 45 -6.39 15.40 -6.43
CA GLY A 45 -7.40 16.16 -7.16
C GLY A 45 -7.07 16.44 -8.64
N PHE A 46 -5.79 16.43 -9.00
CA PHE A 46 -5.34 16.61 -10.40
C PHE A 46 -5.31 15.30 -11.21
N MET A 47 -5.51 14.13 -10.56
CA MET A 47 -5.49 12.84 -11.26
C MET A 47 -6.74 12.66 -12.12
N MET A 48 -6.59 11.99 -13.26
CA MET A 48 -7.75 11.58 -14.06
C MET A 48 -8.61 10.56 -13.30
N GLN A 49 -9.92 10.53 -13.58
CA GLN A 49 -10.87 9.71 -12.82
C GLN A 49 -10.50 8.22 -12.79
N ASP A 50 -9.99 7.68 -13.89
CA ASP A 50 -9.55 6.28 -13.98
C ASP A 50 -8.26 6.01 -13.21
N GLU A 51 -7.39 7.01 -13.06
CA GLU A 51 -6.16 6.90 -12.28
C GLU A 51 -6.43 7.06 -10.78
N ALA A 52 -7.34 7.96 -10.41
CA ALA A 52 -7.77 8.20 -9.03
C ALA A 52 -8.52 7.01 -8.39
N ARG A 53 -8.88 5.99 -9.19
CA ARG A 53 -9.47 4.71 -8.74
C ARG A 53 -8.42 3.63 -8.48
N ASP A 54 -7.21 3.77 -9.03
CA ASP A 54 -6.12 2.82 -8.85
C ASP A 54 -5.23 3.27 -7.69
N TYR A 55 -5.28 2.53 -6.59
CA TYR A 55 -4.49 2.83 -5.40
C TYR A 55 -2.99 2.92 -5.69
N GLU A 56 -2.45 2.06 -6.56
CA GLU A 56 -1.01 2.05 -6.85
C GLU A 56 -0.60 3.32 -7.62
N LYS A 57 -1.46 3.80 -8.51
CA LYS A 57 -1.24 5.07 -9.23
C LYS A 57 -1.33 6.26 -8.28
N VAL A 58 -2.37 6.31 -7.45
CA VAL A 58 -2.55 7.35 -6.45
C VAL A 58 -1.36 7.44 -5.50
N LYS A 59 -0.93 6.30 -4.97
CA LYS A 59 0.22 6.22 -4.07
C LYS A 59 1.49 6.77 -4.75
N LYS A 60 1.74 6.37 -6.01
CA LYS A 60 2.89 6.83 -6.77
C LYS A 60 2.87 8.35 -7.00
N GLU A 61 1.72 8.90 -7.37
CA GLU A 61 1.59 10.34 -7.65
C GLU A 61 1.78 11.18 -6.38
N ILE A 62 1.19 10.76 -5.26
CA ILE A 62 1.38 11.44 -3.96
C ILE A 62 2.86 11.47 -3.58
N LEU A 63 3.55 10.35 -3.70
CA LEU A 63 4.96 10.28 -3.32
C LEU A 63 5.85 11.14 -4.21
N TYR A 64 5.54 11.19 -5.51
CA TYR A 64 6.22 12.04 -6.48
C TYR A 64 6.04 13.53 -6.15
N GLN A 65 4.79 13.98 -5.90
CA GLN A 65 4.48 15.38 -5.60
C GLN A 65 4.99 15.85 -4.24
N LEU A 66 5.23 14.93 -3.32
CA LEU A 66 5.84 15.20 -2.02
C LEU A 66 7.37 15.16 -2.04
N ASP A 67 7.98 15.03 -3.22
CA ASP A 67 9.43 15.08 -3.46
C ASP A 67 10.21 13.97 -2.71
N ILE A 68 9.54 12.85 -2.48
CA ILE A 68 10.17 11.65 -1.93
C ILE A 68 10.86 10.96 -3.08
N ASN A 69 12.15 10.65 -2.91
CA ASN A 69 12.97 10.05 -3.96
C ASN A 69 12.22 8.86 -4.61
N PRO A 70 11.72 9.02 -5.85
CA PRO A 70 10.89 8.01 -6.51
C PRO A 70 11.63 6.68 -6.67
N GLU A 71 12.97 6.72 -6.71
CA GLU A 71 13.82 5.54 -6.81
C GLU A 71 13.79 4.71 -5.52
N THR A 72 13.92 5.35 -4.35
CA THR A 72 13.87 4.69 -3.04
C THR A 72 12.54 3.96 -2.86
N TYR A 73 11.44 4.64 -3.18
CA TYR A 73 10.11 4.05 -3.07
C TYR A 73 9.89 2.89 -4.06
N GLN A 74 10.32 3.04 -5.32
CA GLN A 74 10.23 1.95 -6.29
C GLN A 74 11.06 0.73 -5.87
N GLN A 75 12.24 0.94 -5.29
CA GLN A 75 13.06 -0.13 -4.75
C GLN A 75 12.36 -0.85 -3.58
N ALA A 76 11.77 -0.09 -2.65
CA ALA A 76 11.00 -0.65 -1.54
C ALA A 76 9.79 -1.48 -2.02
N LEU A 77 9.05 -0.97 -3.01
CA LEU A 77 7.89 -1.67 -3.58
C LEU A 77 8.30 -2.96 -4.30
N ARG A 78 9.40 -2.92 -5.07
CA ARG A 78 9.97 -4.12 -5.73
C ARG A 78 10.44 -5.14 -4.70
N ALA A 79 11.13 -4.70 -3.64
CA ALA A 79 11.60 -5.59 -2.58
C ALA A 79 10.42 -6.26 -1.84
N ARG A 80 9.34 -5.53 -1.57
CA ARG A 80 8.13 -6.07 -0.94
C ARG A 80 7.41 -7.08 -1.84
N LYS A 81 7.19 -6.76 -3.12
CA LYS A 81 6.61 -7.71 -4.09
C LYS A 81 7.45 -8.98 -4.21
N GLN A 82 8.78 -8.87 -4.17
CA GLN A 82 9.66 -10.03 -4.18
C GLN A 82 9.58 -10.85 -2.89
N ARG A 83 9.40 -10.24 -1.71
CA ARG A 83 9.14 -10.96 -0.46
C ARG A 83 7.80 -11.69 -0.52
N GLU A 84 6.73 -11.00 -0.90
CA GLU A 84 5.39 -11.59 -1.04
C GLU A 84 5.35 -12.75 -2.06
N ALA A 85 6.16 -12.67 -3.12
CA ALA A 85 6.32 -13.75 -4.11
C ALA A 85 7.23 -14.91 -3.64
N LYS A 86 8.10 -14.69 -2.64
CA LYS A 86 8.99 -15.72 -2.06
C LYS A 86 8.38 -16.43 -0.85
N GLU A 87 7.52 -15.75 -0.09
CA GLU A 87 6.75 -16.28 1.03
C GLU A 87 5.55 -17.22 0.72
N PRO A 88 5.01 -17.40 -0.52
CA PRO A 88 3.84 -18.26 -0.71
C PRO A 88 4.19 -19.74 -0.51
N ARG A 89 5.40 -20.16 -0.88
CA ARG A 89 5.88 -21.53 -0.62
C ARG A 89 6.11 -21.78 0.87
N ALA A 90 6.69 -20.81 1.57
CA ALA A 90 6.91 -20.90 3.01
C ALA A 90 5.60 -20.94 3.81
N LEU A 91 4.59 -20.17 3.38
CA LEU A 91 3.23 -20.21 3.93
C LEU A 91 2.54 -21.55 3.65
N LEU A 92 2.63 -22.08 2.43
CA LEU A 92 2.09 -23.40 2.08
C LEU A 92 2.76 -24.53 2.88
N GLN A 93 4.07 -24.48 3.07
CA GLN A 93 4.81 -25.45 3.87
C GLN A 93 4.36 -25.44 5.34
N ARG A 94 4.21 -24.25 5.93
CA ARG A 94 3.69 -24.10 7.29
C ARG A 94 2.26 -24.61 7.45
N LEU A 95 1.40 -24.40 6.46
CA LEU A 95 0.03 -24.93 6.48
C LEU A 95 0.03 -26.47 6.40
N ALA A 96 0.90 -27.06 5.58
CA ALA A 96 1.07 -28.50 5.49
C ALA A 96 1.59 -29.11 6.81
N ASP A 97 2.60 -28.47 7.42
CA ASP A 97 3.16 -28.91 8.71
C ASP A 97 2.14 -28.82 9.86
N LEU A 98 1.31 -27.78 9.85
CA LEU A 98 0.20 -27.67 10.80
C LEU A 98 -0.81 -28.80 10.56
N ALA A 99 -1.29 -28.99 9.34
CA ALA A 99 -2.24 -30.06 9.03
C ALA A 99 -1.71 -31.45 9.43
N ALA A 100 -0.43 -31.74 9.20
CA ALA A 100 0.21 -32.99 9.61
C ALA A 100 0.29 -33.17 11.13
N LYS A 101 0.44 -32.07 11.90
CA LYS A 101 0.39 -32.11 13.37
C LYS A 101 -1.01 -32.34 13.93
N TRP A 102 -2.06 -31.89 13.23
CA TRP A 102 -3.46 -32.05 13.67
C TRP A 102 -4.03 -33.45 13.36
N LEU A 103 -3.44 -34.17 12.41
CA LEU A 103 -3.83 -35.54 12.02
C LEU A 103 -3.07 -36.64 12.80
N ARG A 104 -2.29 -36.25 13.81
CA ARG A 104 -1.59 -37.13 14.76
C ARG A 104 -2.23 -37.00 16.13
#